data_AF-A0A3N5QD31-F1
#
_entry.id   AF-A0A3N5QD31-F1
#
_cell.length_a   1.000
_cell.length_b   1.000
_cell.length_c   1.000
_cell.angle_alpha   90.00
_cell.angle_beta   90.00
_cell.angle_gamma   90.00
#
_symmetry.space_group_name_H-M   'P 1'
#
loop_
_entity.id
_entity.type
_entity.pdbx_description
1 polymer ?
#
loop_
_entity_poly.entity_id
_entity_poly.type
_entity_poly.pdbx_seq_one_letter_code
_entity_poly.pdbx_strand_id
1 'polypeptide(L)'
;MMIILNINFKGLIMFKNFFKITFRNILRNKTYSFINIAGLSIGIACFIIIFLFINNELSYDNFHKEGERIYRVLRASSNANENYRIGVTSAPFSTALQNDFPNEIEEVLRVMPGEALVTYNDKSFFEKNF
;
A
#
# COMPACT_ATOMS: atom_id res chain seq x y z
N MET A 1 0.15 27.63 -43.19
CA MET A 1 0.32 28.25 -41.85
C MET A 1 -0.93 29.00 -41.37
N MET A 2 -1.53 29.89 -42.18
CA MET A 2 -2.70 30.72 -41.77
C MET A 2 -3.99 29.93 -41.46
N ILE A 3 -4.19 28.75 -42.07
CA ILE A 3 -5.36 27.89 -41.85
C ILE A 3 -5.33 27.21 -40.47
N ILE A 4 -4.15 26.78 -40.01
CA ILE A 4 -3.97 26.08 -38.72
C ILE A 4 -4.21 27.04 -37.54
N LEU A 5 -3.75 28.30 -37.65
CA LEU A 5 -4.01 29.32 -36.64
C LEU A 5 -5.51 29.64 -36.51
N ASN A 6 -6.24 29.66 -37.63
CA ASN A 6 -7.68 29.95 -37.66
C ASN A 6 -8.51 28.81 -37.01
N ILE A 7 -8.09 27.55 -37.19
CA ILE A 7 -8.72 26.39 -36.54
C ILE A 7 -8.52 26.43 -35.02
N ASN A 8 -7.30 26.71 -34.54
CA ASN A 8 -7.02 26.86 -33.11
C ASN A 8 -7.82 28.02 -32.49
N PHE A 9 -7.94 29.13 -33.22
CA PHE A 9 -8.71 30.29 -32.76
C PHE A 9 -10.20 30.00 -32.68
N LYS A 10 -10.78 29.33 -33.70
CA LYS A 10 -12.18 28.84 -33.66
C LYS A 10 -12.40 27.81 -32.55
N GLY A 11 -11.46 26.89 -32.34
CA GLY A 11 -11.50 25.90 -31.27
C GLY A 11 -11.58 26.55 -29.89
N LEU A 12 -10.73 27.56 -29.63
CA LEU A 12 -10.74 28.31 -28.36
C LEU A 12 -12.07 29.05 -28.13
N ILE A 13 -12.64 29.66 -29.18
CA ILE A 13 -13.95 30.33 -29.14
C ILE A 13 -15.07 29.34 -28.84
N MET A 14 -15.05 28.16 -29.49
CA MET A 14 -16.03 27.11 -29.25
C MET A 14 -15.95 26.56 -27.82
N PHE A 15 -14.75 26.28 -27.30
CA PHE A 15 -14.56 25.87 -25.90
C PHE A 15 -15.14 26.90 -24.92
N LYS A 16 -14.82 28.19 -25.11
CA LYS A 16 -15.39 29.28 -24.30
C LYS A 16 -16.91 29.30 -24.36
N ASN A 17 -17.49 29.05 -25.55
CA ASN A 17 -18.93 29.01 -25.72
C ASN A 17 -19.57 27.80 -25.02
N PHE A 18 -18.96 26.61 -25.12
CA PHE A 18 -19.41 25.42 -24.39
C PHE A 18 -19.39 25.64 -22.88
N PHE A 19 -18.30 26.18 -22.32
CA PHE A 19 -18.24 26.53 -20.90
C PHE A 19 -19.33 27.53 -20.50
N LYS A 20 -19.55 28.57 -21.31
CA LYS A 20 -20.59 29.59 -21.05
C LYS A 20 -22.00 28.98 -21.09
N ILE A 21 -22.28 28.10 -22.05
CA ILE A 21 -23.58 27.43 -22.20
C ILE A 21 -23.82 26.47 -21.04
N THR A 22 -22.83 25.63 -20.72
CA THR A 22 -22.90 24.66 -19.61
C THR A 22 -23.12 25.37 -18.28
N PHE A 23 -22.38 26.46 -17.99
CA PHE A 23 -22.55 27.23 -16.76
C PHE A 23 -23.96 27.85 -16.65
N ARG A 24 -24.47 28.42 -17.75
CA ARG A 24 -25.84 28.97 -17.77
C ARG A 24 -26.89 27.87 -17.59
N ASN A 25 -26.64 26.66 -18.11
CA ASN A 25 -27.54 25.53 -17.95
C ASN A 25 -27.55 25.00 -16.51
N ILE A 26 -26.38 24.89 -15.87
CA ILE A 26 -26.24 24.49 -14.46
C ILE A 26 -26.97 25.48 -13.55
N LEU A 27 -26.80 26.78 -13.78
CA LEU A 27 -27.49 27.83 -13.00
C LEU A 27 -29.00 27.84 -13.22
N ARG A 28 -29.48 27.41 -14.38
CA ARG A 28 -30.93 27.32 -14.69
C ARG A 28 -31.56 26.08 -14.06
N ASN A 29 -30.83 24.96 -14.03
CA ASN A 29 -31.28 23.66 -13.52
C ASN A 29 -30.51 23.26 -12.26
N LYS A 30 -30.54 24.12 -11.23
CA LYS A 30 -29.68 24.01 -10.03
C LYS A 30 -29.85 22.68 -9.29
N THR A 31 -31.08 22.27 -9.01
CA THR A 31 -31.36 21.06 -8.21
C THR A 31 -30.89 19.79 -8.93
N TYR A 32 -31.24 19.65 -10.20
CA TYR A 32 -30.83 18.49 -11.01
C TYR A 32 -29.31 18.43 -11.19
N SER A 33 -28.69 19.57 -11.48
CA SER A 33 -27.24 19.64 -11.63
C SER A 33 -26.52 19.33 -10.31
N PHE A 34 -27.05 19.83 -9.18
CA PHE A 34 -26.49 19.58 -7.86
C PHE A 34 -26.50 18.09 -7.51
N ILE A 35 -27.64 17.41 -7.68
CA ILE A 35 -27.77 15.97 -7.36
C ILE A 35 -26.77 15.15 -8.19
N ASN A 36 -26.66 15.42 -9.50
CA ASN A 36 -25.75 14.68 -10.37
C ASN A 36 -24.28 14.96 -10.05
N ILE A 37 -23.90 16.22 -9.86
CA ILE A 37 -22.51 16.60 -9.56
C ILE A 37 -22.12 16.06 -8.18
N ALA A 38 -22.99 16.19 -7.17
CA ALA A 38 -22.72 15.69 -5.83
C ALA A 38 -22.59 14.16 -5.81
N GLY A 39 -23.52 13.43 -6.43
CA GLY A 39 -23.46 11.97 -6.50
C GLY A 39 -22.20 11.47 -7.21
N LEU A 40 -21.86 12.08 -8.36
CA LEU A 40 -20.63 11.75 -9.09
C LEU A 40 -19.38 12.06 -8.27
N SER A 41 -19.34 13.23 -7.62
CA SER A 41 -18.18 13.65 -6.82
C SER A 41 -17.95 12.73 -5.63
N ILE A 42 -19.03 12.34 -4.93
CA ILE A 42 -18.95 11.39 -3.81
C ILE A 42 -18.48 10.01 -4.30
N GLY A 43 -19.02 9.52 -5.42
CA GLY A 43 -18.60 8.24 -6.00
C GLY A 43 -17.11 8.22 -6.35
N ILE A 44 -16.60 9.29 -6.97
CA ILE A 44 -15.18 9.45 -7.30
C ILE A 44 -14.34 9.54 -6.03
N ALA A 45 -14.78 10.30 -5.02
CA ALA A 45 -14.07 10.44 -3.75
C ALA A 45 -13.93 9.08 -3.03
N CYS A 46 -15.03 8.32 -2.92
CA CYS A 46 -15.01 6.98 -2.33
C CYS A 46 -14.07 6.04 -3.10
N PHE A 47 -14.12 6.06 -4.43
CA PHE A 47 -13.24 5.26 -5.26
C PHE A 47 -11.76 5.61 -5.03
N ILE A 48 -11.41 6.89 -4.99
CA ILE A 48 -10.03 7.35 -4.75
C ILE A 48 -9.54 6.89 -3.38
N ILE A 49 -10.35 7.02 -2.33
CA ILE A 49 -9.98 6.59 -0.98
C ILE A 49 -9.69 5.09 -0.96
N ILE A 50 -10.58 4.27 -1.53
CA ILE A 50 -10.39 2.81 -1.60
C ILE A 50 -9.15 2.46 -2.43
N PHE A 51 -8.96 3.12 -3.57
CA PHE A 51 -7.80 2.90 -4.42
C PHE A 51 -6.49 3.21 -3.70
N LEU A 52 -6.42 4.34 -2.99
CA LEU A 52 -5.24 4.71 -2.21
C LEU A 52 -4.98 3.72 -1.08
N PHE A 53 -6.03 3.25 -0.40
CA PHE A 53 -5.91 2.24 0.64
C PHE A 53 -5.33 0.92 0.09
N ILE A 54 -5.88 0.42 -1.01
CA ILE A 54 -5.38 -0.81 -1.66
C ILE A 54 -3.95 -0.61 -2.17
N ASN A 55 -3.65 0.52 -2.79
CA ASN A 55 -2.31 0.82 -3.29
C ASN A 55 -1.29 0.85 -2.15
N ASN A 56 -1.65 1.45 -1.02
CA ASN A 56 -0.81 1.45 0.18
C ASN A 56 -0.59 0.02 0.70
N GLU A 57 -1.65 -0.76 0.86
CA GLU A 57 -1.57 -2.13 1.38
C GLU A 57 -0.70 -3.03 0.49
N LEU A 58 -0.88 -2.98 -0.83
CA LEU A 58 -0.08 -3.75 -1.78
C LEU A 58 1.37 -3.25 -1.89
N SER A 59 1.64 -1.99 -1.55
CA SER A 59 3.00 -1.46 -1.54
C SER A 59 3.79 -1.83 -0.28
N TYR A 60 3.11 -2.19 0.82
CA TYR A 60 3.74 -2.40 2.12
C TYR A 60 4.81 -3.51 2.09
N ASP A 61 4.55 -4.62 1.40
CA ASP A 61 5.47 -5.76 1.33
C ASP A 61 6.51 -5.66 0.19
N ASN A 62 6.45 -4.61 -0.65
CA ASN A 62 7.30 -4.47 -1.85
C ASN A 62 8.64 -3.76 -1.61
N PHE A 63 9.10 -3.66 -0.36
CA PHE A 63 10.35 -2.99 -0.01
C PHE A 63 11.61 -3.85 -0.24
N HIS A 64 11.46 -5.17 -0.33
CA HIS A 64 12.56 -6.08 -0.59
C HIS A 64 12.72 -6.36 -2.09
N LYS A 65 13.93 -6.10 -2.62
CA LYS A 65 14.28 -6.32 -4.04
C LYS A 65 13.99 -7.73 -4.55
N GLU A 66 14.06 -8.74 -3.68
CA GLU A 66 13.80 -10.15 -3.99
C GLU A 66 12.73 -10.75 -3.08
N GLY A 67 11.70 -9.97 -2.71
CA GLY A 67 10.65 -10.37 -1.76
C GLY A 67 9.97 -11.70 -2.06
N GLU A 68 9.78 -12.05 -3.34
CA GLU A 68 9.18 -13.34 -3.75
C GLU A 68 10.02 -14.57 -3.36
N ARG A 69 11.31 -14.38 -3.08
CA ARG A 69 12.25 -15.45 -2.69
C ARG A 69 12.53 -15.46 -1.19
N ILE A 70 11.92 -14.55 -0.43
CA ILE A 70 12.11 -14.43 1.01
C ILE A 70 10.99 -15.18 1.73
N TYR A 71 11.36 -16.17 2.54
CA TYR A 71 10.41 -16.99 3.29
C TYR A 71 10.68 -16.96 4.78
N ARG A 72 9.59 -16.95 5.57
CA ARG A 72 9.66 -17.14 7.01
C ARG A 72 9.47 -18.62 7.35
N VAL A 73 10.45 -19.19 8.04
CA VAL A 73 10.41 -20.56 8.52
C VAL A 73 9.45 -20.66 9.72
N LEU A 74 8.45 -21.55 9.62
CA LEU A 74 7.47 -21.81 10.67
C LEU A 74 7.59 -23.27 11.14
N ARG A 75 7.52 -23.51 12.44
CA ARG A 75 7.38 -24.87 12.98
C ARG A 75 5.91 -25.26 13.02
N ALA A 76 5.55 -26.38 12.41
CA ALA A 76 4.23 -26.98 12.61
C ALA A 76 4.24 -27.80 13.90
N SER A 77 3.18 -27.69 14.69
CA SER A 77 2.96 -28.52 15.88
C SER A 77 1.47 -28.84 15.98
N SER A 78 1.14 -29.97 16.60
CA SER A 78 -0.24 -30.41 16.74
C SER A 78 -0.51 -30.85 18.17
N ASN A 79 -1.56 -30.32 18.79
CA ASN A 79 -2.08 -30.81 20.08
C ASN A 79 -3.55 -31.20 19.91
N ALA A 80 -3.90 -32.44 20.30
CA ALA A 80 -5.28 -32.90 20.53
C ALA A 80 -6.37 -32.30 19.62
N ASN A 81 -6.13 -32.30 18.30
CA ASN A 81 -6.99 -31.83 17.19
C ASN A 81 -6.73 -30.41 16.62
N GLU A 82 -5.76 -29.66 17.12
CA GLU A 82 -5.40 -28.36 16.54
C GLU A 82 -3.96 -28.35 16.00
N ASN A 83 -3.83 -27.99 14.72
CA ASN A 83 -2.56 -27.73 14.07
C ASN A 83 -2.21 -26.25 14.24
N TYR A 84 -1.09 -25.96 14.90
CA TYR A 84 -0.59 -24.61 15.07
C TYR A 84 0.76 -24.40 14.40
N ARG A 85 0.95 -23.20 13.84
CA ARG A 85 2.20 -22.75 13.22
C ARG A 85 2.91 -21.79 14.15
N ILE A 86 4.11 -22.15 14.59
CA ILE A 86 4.93 -21.38 15.52
C ILE A 86 5.99 -20.63 14.72
N GLY A 87 5.95 -19.30 14.77
CA GLY A 87 6.86 -18.41 14.02
C GLY A 87 8.23 -18.16 14.67
N VAL A 88 8.59 -18.93 15.69
CA VAL A 88 9.89 -18.89 16.37
C VAL A 88 10.58 -20.23 16.21
N THR A 89 11.87 -20.23 15.89
CA THR A 89 12.73 -21.42 15.74
C THR A 89 13.86 -21.37 16.76
N SER A 90 14.53 -22.51 16.99
CA SER A 90 15.69 -22.56 17.87
C SER A 90 16.89 -21.86 17.21
N ALA A 91 17.81 -21.35 18.02
CA ALA A 91 19.03 -20.73 17.53
C ALA A 91 19.76 -21.55 16.43
N PRO A 92 20.10 -22.84 16.61
CA PRO A 92 20.87 -23.58 15.61
C PRO A 92 20.12 -23.87 14.30
N PHE A 93 18.83 -23.52 14.20
CA PHE A 93 18.01 -23.85 13.03
C PHE A 93 18.52 -23.19 11.73
N SER A 94 19.11 -21.99 11.82
CA SER A 94 19.69 -21.33 10.64
C SER A 94 20.90 -22.10 10.09
N THR A 95 21.75 -22.62 10.98
CA THR A 95 22.93 -23.41 10.61
C THR A 95 22.52 -24.76 10.05
N ALA A 96 21.51 -25.41 10.65
CA ALA A 96 20.97 -26.67 10.14
C ALA A 96 20.44 -26.52 8.70
N LEU A 97 19.67 -25.46 8.42
CA LEU A 97 19.13 -25.21 7.08
C LEU A 97 20.23 -25.05 6.02
N GLN A 98 21.31 -24.31 6.33
CA GLN A 98 22.43 -24.15 5.40
C GLN A 98 23.18 -25.47 5.15
N ASN A 99 23.30 -26.34 6.16
CA ASN A 99 23.98 -27.62 6.03
C ASN A 99 23.15 -28.66 5.27
N ASP A 100 21.84 -28.73 5.52
CA ASP A 100 20.96 -29.75 4.97
C ASP A 100 20.48 -29.39 3.55
N PHE A 101 20.40 -28.08 3.21
CA PHE A 101 19.90 -27.57 1.93
C PHE A 101 20.87 -26.58 1.24
N PRO A 102 22.16 -26.92 1.05
CA PRO A 102 23.18 -25.97 0.62
C PRO A 102 23.00 -25.43 -0.80
N ASN A 103 22.21 -26.11 -1.64
CA ASN A 103 21.96 -25.72 -3.03
C ASN A 103 20.57 -25.07 -3.24
N GLU A 104 19.71 -25.07 -2.23
CA GLU A 104 18.33 -24.56 -2.32
C GLU A 104 18.16 -23.24 -1.57
N ILE A 105 19.04 -22.96 -0.60
CA ILE A 105 18.98 -21.79 0.26
C ILE A 105 20.24 -20.95 0.07
N GLU A 106 20.11 -19.77 -0.52
CA GLU A 106 21.24 -18.86 -0.76
C GLU A 106 21.72 -18.18 0.52
N GLU A 107 20.79 -17.66 1.33
CA GLU A 107 21.10 -16.97 2.58
C GLU A 107 20.08 -17.30 3.67
N VAL A 108 20.55 -17.31 4.93
CA VAL A 108 19.69 -17.47 6.10
C VAL A 108 20.07 -16.44 7.14
N LEU A 109 19.08 -15.72 7.65
CA LEU A 109 19.21 -14.78 8.75
C LEU A 109 18.22 -15.10 9.86
N ARG A 110 18.53 -14.65 11.07
CA ARG A 110 17.61 -14.75 12.22
C ARG A 110 17.21 -13.34 12.64
N VAL A 111 15.92 -13.16 12.82
CA VAL A 111 15.35 -11.95 13.42
C VAL A 111 14.88 -12.32 14.82
N MET A 112 15.44 -11.66 15.82
CA MET A 112 14.98 -11.75 17.20
C MET A 112 14.54 -10.34 17.62
N PRO A 113 13.23 -10.06 17.71
CA PRO A 113 12.78 -8.80 18.28
C PRO A 113 13.29 -8.74 19.73
N GLY A 114 14.19 -7.81 20.00
CA GLY A 114 14.81 -7.63 21.30
C GLY A 114 14.16 -6.45 22.02
N GLU A 115 13.79 -6.65 23.28
CA GLU A 115 13.62 -5.52 24.20
C GLU A 115 14.96 -5.32 24.90
N ALA A 116 15.60 -4.18 24.68
CA ALA A 116 16.85 -3.88 25.37
C ALA A 116 16.53 -3.38 26.77
N LEU A 117 17.03 -4.05 27.81
CA LEU A 117 17.01 -3.48 29.16
C LEU A 117 18.00 -2.32 29.19
N VAL A 118 17.48 -1.10 29.24
CA VAL A 118 18.27 0.12 29.35
C VAL A 118 18.26 0.57 30.81
N THR A 119 19.45 0.76 31.38
CA THR A 119 19.63 1.29 32.73
C THR A 119 20.20 2.70 32.64
N TYR A 120 19.50 3.67 33.24
CA TYR A 120 19.99 5.03 33.42
C TYR A 120 19.87 5.43 34.88
N ASN A 121 21.01 5.72 35.51
CA ASN A 121 21.16 5.85 36.95
C ASN A 121 20.57 4.62 37.66
N ASP A 122 19.62 4.80 38.58
CA ASP A 122 18.98 3.71 39.34
C ASP A 122 17.67 3.20 38.72
N LYS A 123 17.36 3.59 37.47
CA LYS A 123 16.13 3.18 36.78
C LYS A 123 16.46 2.28 35.60
N SER A 124 15.87 1.09 35.61
CA SER A 124 15.94 0.14 34.50
C SER A 124 14.56 -0.01 33.86
N PHE A 125 14.51 0.06 32.53
CA PHE A 125 13.29 -0.17 31.76
C PHE A 125 13.61 -0.91 30.46
N PHE A 126 12.65 -1.67 29.96
CA PHE A 126 12.75 -2.33 28.66
C PHE A 126 12.39 -1.32 27.57
N GLU A 127 13.36 -0.95 26.74
CA GLU A 127 13.13 -0.16 25.54
C GLU A 127 12.62 -1.09 24.43
N LYS A 128 11.44 -0.77 23.91
CA LYS A 128 10.70 -1.62 22.98
C LYS A 128 11.04 -1.36 21.51
N ASN A 129 11.85 -0.34 21.23
CA ASN A 129 12.19 0.11 19.87
C ASN A 129 13.69 -0.02 19.55
N PHE A 130 14.35 -1.10 19.98
CA PHE A 130 15.75 -1.36 19.65
C PHE A 130 15.91 -2.12 18.33
#